data_AF-A0A4Y2B1X4-F1
#
_entry.id   AF-A0A4Y2B1X4-F1
#
_cell.length_a   1.000
_cell.length_b   1.000
_cell.length_c   1.000
_cell.angle_alpha   90.00
_cell.angle_beta   90.00
_cell.angle_gamma   90.00
#
_symmetry.space_group_name_H-M   'P 1'
#
loop_
_entity.id
_entity.type
_entity.pdbx_description
1 polymer ?
#
loop_
_entity_poly.entity_id
_entity_poly.type
_entity_poly.pdbx_seq_one_letter_code
_entity_poly.pdbx_strand_id
1 'polypeptide(L)'
;MIPYRGKHSAKMFLKGKPIRFGSNAWTLASSKVYVHHFDIYSGKSTGPKSSEYEDFGLGEGAVLNLLSIVESPGNHALYFDNFFTSFHLLCHLTNKYFSAAAKIREKRIKAYLLESVKLCSEDRERLLRFSVRRGKKSFIVQWNDNSVVTLGSTFGKLIQ
;
A
#
# COMPACT_ATOMS: atom_id res chain seq x y z
N MET A 1 -14.41 -3.36 -9.84
CA MET A 1 -15.55 -2.47 -10.18
C MET A 1 -16.71 -3.35 -10.61
N ILE A 2 -17.84 -3.23 -9.95
CA ILE A 2 -19.07 -3.94 -10.27
C ILE A 2 -19.91 -3.01 -11.16
N PRO A 3 -20.26 -3.38 -12.41
CA PRO A 3 -21.06 -2.54 -13.28
C PRO A 3 -22.37 -2.12 -12.61
N TYR A 4 -22.60 -0.82 -12.52
CA TYR A 4 -23.86 -0.30 -11.99
C TYR A 4 -24.16 1.06 -12.62
N ARG A 5 -25.34 1.18 -13.25
CA ARG A 5 -25.78 2.40 -13.96
C ARG A 5 -26.87 3.17 -13.23
N GLY A 6 -27.49 2.60 -12.19
CA GLY A 6 -28.57 3.23 -11.44
C GLY A 6 -28.16 4.50 -10.71
N LYS A 7 -29.15 5.17 -10.10
CA LYS A 7 -28.94 6.38 -9.29
C LYS A 7 -28.71 5.97 -7.83
N HIS A 8 -27.45 5.78 -7.44
CA HIS A 8 -27.06 5.52 -6.06
C HIS A 8 -25.83 6.37 -5.71
N SER A 9 -25.75 6.85 -4.47
CA SER A 9 -24.69 7.75 -3.99
C SER A 9 -23.30 7.10 -3.98
N ALA A 10 -23.23 5.78 -3.72
CA ALA A 10 -21.96 5.02 -3.75
C ALA A 10 -21.44 4.72 -5.17
N LYS A 11 -22.15 5.12 -6.24
CA LYS A 11 -21.69 4.91 -7.60
C LYS A 11 -20.46 5.78 -7.87
N MET A 12 -19.37 5.15 -8.28
CA MET A 12 -18.12 5.82 -8.62
C MET A 12 -17.90 5.89 -10.13
N PHE A 13 -17.24 6.96 -10.55
CA PHE A 13 -16.57 7.03 -11.85
C PHE A 13 -15.07 6.81 -11.68
N LEU A 14 -14.50 5.81 -12.34
CA LEU A 14 -13.05 5.57 -12.39
C LEU A 14 -12.53 5.71 -13.82
N LYS A 15 -11.77 6.79 -14.08
CA LYS A 15 -11.09 7.00 -15.36
C LYS A 15 -10.05 5.90 -15.59
N GLY A 16 -9.96 5.39 -16.83
CA GLY A 16 -8.97 4.37 -17.21
C GLY A 16 -9.35 2.92 -16.89
N LYS A 17 -10.54 2.65 -16.33
CA LYS A 17 -11.07 1.28 -16.18
C LYS A 17 -11.98 0.90 -17.37
N PRO A 18 -12.03 -0.37 -17.80
CA PRO A 18 -12.95 -0.82 -18.84
C PRO A 18 -14.41 -0.50 -18.51
N ILE A 19 -14.80 -0.79 -17.25
CA ILE A 19 -16.08 -0.36 -16.67
C ILE A 19 -15.83 0.92 -15.88
N ARG A 20 -16.26 2.05 -16.44
CA ARG A 20 -15.99 3.38 -15.86
C ARG A 20 -16.97 3.78 -14.76
N PHE A 21 -18.21 3.28 -14.80
CA PHE A 21 -19.25 3.59 -13.81
C PHE A 21 -19.69 2.32 -13.08
N GLY A 22 -19.68 2.37 -11.76
CA GLY A 22 -20.11 1.22 -10.96
C GLY A 22 -19.87 1.38 -9.47
N SER A 23 -20.06 0.29 -8.73
CA SER A 23 -19.70 0.20 -7.31
C SER A 23 -18.29 -0.37 -7.19
N ASN A 24 -17.44 0.25 -6.37
CA ASN A 24 -16.08 -0.22 -6.17
C ASN A 24 -16.04 -1.19 -4.97
N ALA A 25 -15.49 -2.38 -5.17
CA ALA A 25 -15.25 -3.34 -4.11
C ALA A 25 -13.74 -3.47 -3.93
N TRP A 26 -13.28 -3.25 -2.70
CA TRP A 26 -11.91 -3.55 -2.30
C TRP A 26 -11.85 -5.00 -1.82
N THR A 27 -10.81 -5.72 -2.20
CA THR A 27 -10.76 -7.17 -2.03
C THR A 27 -9.41 -7.60 -1.48
N LEU A 28 -9.44 -8.46 -0.47
CA LEU A 28 -8.33 -9.31 -0.08
C LEU A 28 -8.45 -10.62 -0.86
N ALA A 29 -7.46 -10.91 -1.70
CA ALA A 29 -7.45 -12.12 -2.51
C ALA A 29 -6.08 -12.80 -2.43
N SER A 30 -6.08 -14.13 -2.58
CA SER A 30 -4.86 -14.91 -2.77
C SER A 30 -4.26 -14.66 -4.16
N SER A 31 -3.00 -15.05 -4.32
CA SER A 31 -2.33 -15.06 -5.64
C SER A 31 -3.02 -15.96 -6.67
N LYS A 32 -3.83 -16.93 -6.21
CA LYS A 32 -4.66 -17.80 -7.05
C LYS A 32 -6.07 -17.25 -7.28
N VAL A 33 -6.28 -15.95 -7.04
CA VAL A 33 -7.52 -15.21 -7.34
C VAL A 33 -8.72 -15.61 -6.46
N TYR A 34 -8.50 -16.37 -5.38
CA TYR A 34 -9.56 -16.62 -4.41
C TYR A 34 -9.76 -15.40 -3.51
N VAL A 35 -10.99 -14.88 -3.43
CA VAL A 35 -11.34 -13.72 -2.60
C VAL A 35 -11.68 -14.19 -1.19
N HIS A 36 -10.90 -13.77 -0.21
CA HIS A 36 -11.09 -14.13 1.20
C HIS A 36 -11.98 -13.12 1.94
N HIS A 37 -11.85 -11.84 1.60
CA HIS A 37 -12.65 -10.77 2.19
C HIS A 37 -12.80 -9.62 1.18
N PHE A 38 -13.88 -8.88 1.29
CA PHE A 38 -14.11 -7.68 0.52
C PHE A 38 -14.91 -6.66 1.31
N ASP A 39 -14.79 -5.40 0.91
CA ASP A 39 -15.55 -4.29 1.46
C ASP A 39 -16.03 -3.40 0.30
N ILE A 40 -17.29 -2.94 0.37
CA ILE A 40 -17.88 -2.09 -0.68
C ILE A 40 -17.61 -0.64 -0.32
N TYR A 41 -16.90 0.06 -1.21
CA TYR A 41 -16.71 1.49 -1.08
C TYR A 41 -18.06 2.21 -1.19
N SER A 42 -18.42 2.90 -0.12
CA SER A 42 -19.70 3.58 0.07
C SER A 42 -19.57 5.10 0.21
N GLY A 43 -18.44 5.67 -0.23
CA GLY A 43 -18.21 7.12 -0.16
C GLY A 43 -17.76 7.57 1.23
N LYS A 44 -18.43 8.58 1.81
CA LYS A 44 -18.07 9.19 3.10
C LYS A 44 -18.13 8.23 4.29
N SER A 45 -18.96 7.21 4.21
CA SER A 45 -19.04 6.14 5.24
C SER A 45 -17.90 5.13 5.13
N THR A 46 -17.02 5.26 4.13
CA THR A 46 -15.85 4.39 4.00
C THR A 46 -14.68 5.00 4.74
N GLY A 47 -14.14 4.26 5.69
CA GLY A 47 -13.03 4.68 6.53
C GLY A 47 -12.57 3.56 7.45
N PRO A 48 -11.60 3.84 8.33
CA PRO A 48 -11.22 2.92 9.38
C PRO A 48 -12.45 2.56 10.23
N LYS A 49 -12.69 1.27 10.46
CA LYS A 49 -13.89 0.78 11.19
C LYS A 49 -13.63 0.62 12.69
N SER A 50 -12.40 0.77 13.14
CA SER A 50 -12.00 0.72 14.55
C SER A 50 -11.27 1.99 14.95
N SER A 51 -11.41 2.35 16.22
CA SER A 51 -10.68 3.48 16.81
C SER A 51 -9.16 3.30 16.77
N GLU A 52 -8.68 2.05 16.76
CA GLU A 52 -7.26 1.71 16.57
C GLU A 52 -6.69 2.27 15.26
N TYR A 53 -7.54 2.49 14.25
CA TYR A 53 -7.11 2.85 12.91
C TYR A 53 -7.46 4.29 12.50
N GLU A 54 -7.93 5.13 13.44
CA GLU A 54 -8.34 6.52 13.15
C GLU A 54 -7.22 7.38 12.55
N ASP A 55 -5.96 7.09 12.91
CA ASP A 55 -4.77 7.78 12.37
C ASP A 55 -4.44 7.40 10.91
N PHE A 56 -5.14 6.41 10.35
CA PHE A 56 -4.91 5.94 8.99
C PHE A 56 -5.89 6.55 7.99
N GLY A 57 -5.37 6.91 6.82
CA GLY A 57 -6.19 7.41 5.73
C GLY A 57 -7.09 6.33 5.14
N LEU A 58 -8.04 6.75 4.30
CA LEU A 58 -9.03 5.89 3.63
C LEU A 58 -8.44 4.58 3.04
N GLY A 59 -7.35 4.67 2.29
CA GLY A 59 -6.73 3.51 1.64
C GLY A 59 -6.02 2.58 2.63
N GLU A 60 -5.43 3.11 3.68
CA GLU A 60 -4.73 2.31 4.69
C GLU A 60 -5.73 1.61 5.61
N GLY A 61 -6.77 2.33 6.05
CA GLY A 61 -7.88 1.76 6.81
C GLY A 61 -8.58 0.65 6.05
N ALA A 62 -8.73 0.76 4.73
CA ALA A 62 -9.22 -0.33 3.88
C ALA A 62 -8.41 -1.62 4.04
N VAL A 63 -7.07 -1.51 3.99
CA VAL A 63 -6.17 -2.67 4.15
C VAL A 63 -6.32 -3.27 5.53
N LEU A 64 -6.29 -2.43 6.58
CA LEU A 64 -6.39 -2.89 7.96
C LEU A 64 -7.73 -3.57 8.26
N ASN A 65 -8.83 -3.03 7.73
CA ASN A 65 -10.16 -3.66 7.83
C ASN A 65 -10.17 -5.03 7.12
N LEU A 66 -9.63 -5.10 5.90
CA LEU A 66 -9.60 -6.34 5.13
C LEU A 66 -8.73 -7.43 5.78
N LEU A 67 -7.66 -7.04 6.48
CA LEU A 67 -6.77 -7.97 7.19
C LEU A 67 -7.32 -8.45 8.54
N SER A 68 -8.46 -7.93 9.01
CA SER A 68 -9.05 -8.31 10.30
C SER A 68 -9.40 -9.80 10.40
N ILE A 69 -9.61 -10.47 9.26
CA ILE A 69 -9.91 -11.90 9.20
C ILE A 69 -8.65 -12.80 9.19
N VAL A 70 -7.45 -12.22 9.16
CA VAL A 70 -6.21 -13.00 9.01
C VAL A 70 -5.66 -13.38 10.38
N GLU A 71 -5.75 -14.66 10.71
CA GLU A 71 -5.33 -15.19 12.02
C GLU A 71 -3.82 -15.34 12.18
N SER A 72 -3.10 -15.65 11.08
CA SER A 72 -1.65 -15.93 11.11
C SER A 72 -0.83 -14.97 10.22
N PRO A 73 -0.66 -13.69 10.62
CA PRO A 73 0.02 -12.67 9.81
C PRO A 73 1.41 -13.07 9.26
N GLY A 74 2.20 -13.79 10.06
CA GLY A 74 3.56 -14.21 9.70
C GLY A 74 3.64 -15.20 8.54
N ASN A 75 2.52 -15.85 8.20
CA ASN A 75 2.46 -16.84 7.11
C ASN A 75 2.06 -16.20 5.76
N HIS A 76 1.86 -14.88 5.73
CA HIS A 76 1.33 -14.19 4.57
C HIS A 76 2.24 -13.04 4.12
N ALA A 77 2.34 -12.94 2.79
CA ALA A 77 3.02 -11.87 2.08
C ALA A 77 1.97 -10.97 1.42
N LEU A 78 1.93 -9.70 1.80
CA LEU A 78 0.95 -8.73 1.32
C LEU A 78 1.50 -7.91 0.16
N TYR A 79 0.67 -7.74 -0.86
CA TYR A 79 0.94 -6.89 -2.02
C TYR A 79 -0.28 -6.04 -2.32
N PHE A 80 -0.08 -4.74 -2.54
CA PHE A 80 -1.17 -3.81 -2.83
C PHE A 80 -0.71 -2.63 -3.68
N ASP A 81 -1.66 -1.93 -4.28
CA ASP A 81 -1.40 -0.77 -5.13
C ASP A 81 -1.00 0.47 -4.30
N ASN A 82 -0.35 1.43 -4.94
CA ASN A 82 0.14 2.67 -4.35
C ASN A 82 -0.96 3.55 -3.71
N PHE A 83 -2.24 3.31 -4.03
CA PHE A 83 -3.36 3.98 -3.40
C PHE A 83 -3.52 3.56 -1.93
N PHE A 84 -3.18 2.32 -1.61
CA PHE A 84 -3.34 1.71 -0.29
C PHE A 84 -2.08 1.86 0.58
N THR A 85 -0.94 2.22 -0.02
CA THR A 85 0.35 2.22 0.68
C THR A 85 0.75 3.58 1.23
N SER A 86 1.38 3.55 2.41
CA SER A 86 2.33 4.55 2.88
C SER A 86 3.45 3.88 3.67
N PHE A 87 4.48 4.65 4.02
CA PHE A 87 5.50 4.16 4.94
C PHE A 87 4.96 3.92 6.36
N HIS A 88 3.97 4.70 6.80
CA HIS A 88 3.34 4.54 8.11
C HIS A 88 2.62 3.18 8.21
N LEU A 89 1.87 2.81 7.16
CA LEU A 89 1.20 1.51 7.08
C LEU A 89 2.21 0.35 7.12
N LEU A 90 3.31 0.42 6.38
CA LEU A 90 4.33 -0.64 6.38
C LEU A 90 4.94 -0.84 7.78
N CYS A 91 5.21 0.24 8.50
CA CYS A 91 5.70 0.16 9.88
C CYS A 91 4.67 -0.49 10.81
N HIS A 92 3.39 -0.18 10.65
CA HIS A 92 2.32 -0.77 11.45
C HIS A 92 2.13 -2.26 11.14
N LEU A 93 2.10 -2.63 9.86
CA LEU A 93 2.01 -4.03 9.41
C LEU A 93 3.19 -4.87 9.94
N THR A 94 4.40 -4.31 9.97
CA THR A 94 5.57 -4.97 10.56
C THR A 94 5.37 -5.28 12.05
N ASN A 95 4.76 -4.36 12.81
CA ASN A 95 4.47 -4.61 14.23
C ASN A 95 3.38 -5.68 14.41
N LYS A 96 2.47 -5.82 13.42
CA LYS A 96 1.47 -6.90 13.35
C LYS A 96 2.00 -8.19 12.70
N TYR A 97 3.32 -8.32 12.54
CA TYR A 97 4.01 -9.49 11.95
C TYR A 97 3.69 -9.78 10.48
N PHE A 98 3.05 -8.85 9.77
CA PHE A 98 2.86 -8.96 8.33
C PHE A 98 4.12 -8.60 7.56
N SER A 99 4.41 -9.38 6.52
CA SER A 99 5.37 -9.00 5.50
C SER A 99 4.63 -8.36 4.32
N ALA A 100 5.12 -7.23 3.81
CA ALA A 100 4.43 -6.46 2.78
C ALA A 100 5.42 -5.81 1.79
N ALA A 101 4.98 -5.64 0.54
CA ALA A 101 5.66 -4.82 -0.46
C ALA A 101 4.66 -4.09 -1.35
N ALA A 102 4.90 -2.81 -1.60
CA ALA A 102 4.07 -2.03 -2.49
C ALA A 102 4.77 -0.76 -2.99
N LYS A 103 4.32 -0.24 -4.13
CA LYS A 103 4.73 1.09 -4.60
C LYS A 103 4.23 2.16 -3.64
N ILE A 104 5.03 3.19 -3.40
CA ILE A 104 4.66 4.33 -2.56
C ILE A 104 4.64 5.59 -3.43
N ARG A 105 3.60 6.41 -3.27
CA ARG A 105 3.58 7.75 -3.87
C ARG A 105 4.52 8.65 -3.08
N GLU A 106 5.39 9.39 -3.77
CA GLU A 106 6.39 10.28 -3.16
C GLU A 106 5.79 11.21 -2.10
N LYS A 107 4.62 11.81 -2.37
CA LYS A 107 3.90 12.68 -1.42
C LYS A 107 3.49 12.01 -0.09
N ARG A 108 3.57 10.68 0.01
CA ARG A 108 3.28 9.89 1.22
C ARG A 108 4.55 9.45 1.95
N ILE A 109 5.71 9.95 1.53
CA ILE A 109 6.99 9.73 2.18
C ILE A 109 7.38 11.04 2.87
N LYS A 110 7.73 10.97 4.15
CA LYS A 110 8.21 12.14 4.88
C LYS A 110 9.63 12.46 4.40
N ALA A 111 9.95 13.75 4.21
CA ALA A 111 11.22 14.20 3.64
C ALA A 111 12.46 13.62 4.38
N TYR A 112 12.42 13.55 5.71
CA TYR A 112 13.52 12.99 6.52
C TYR A 112 13.75 11.48 6.30
N LEU A 113 12.75 10.75 5.77
CA LEU A 113 12.94 9.34 5.38
C LEU A 113 13.68 9.21 4.06
N LEU A 114 13.86 10.28 3.30
CA LEU A 114 14.64 10.31 2.05
C LEU A 114 16.08 10.81 2.30
N GLU A 115 16.36 11.32 3.50
CA GLU A 115 17.70 11.69 3.94
C GLU A 115 18.47 10.45 4.38
N SER A 116 18.99 9.70 3.41
CA SER A 116 20.34 9.12 3.48
C SER A 116 20.64 8.29 2.22
N VAL A 117 21.88 8.42 1.78
CA VAL A 117 22.57 7.75 0.65
C VAL A 117 22.47 8.49 -0.70
N LYS A 118 23.37 9.48 -0.86
CA LYS A 118 23.95 9.80 -2.17
C LYS A 118 24.84 8.62 -2.57
N LEU A 119 24.38 7.77 -3.49
CA LEU A 119 25.27 6.86 -4.23
C LEU A 119 25.65 7.53 -5.55
N CYS A 120 26.92 7.36 -5.91
CA CYS A 120 27.71 8.04 -6.95
C CYS A 120 26.91 8.67 -8.09
N SER A 121 27.13 9.98 -8.26
CA SER A 121 26.69 10.78 -9.40
C SER A 121 27.46 10.48 -10.70
N GLU A 122 28.29 9.43 -10.75
CA GLU A 122 29.19 9.17 -11.87
C GLU A 122 28.70 8.11 -12.85
N ASP A 123 27.72 7.27 -12.49
CA ASP A 123 27.13 6.34 -13.44
C ASP A 123 25.77 6.85 -13.92
N ARG A 124 25.69 7.16 -15.22
CA ARG A 124 24.45 7.49 -15.95
C ARG A 124 23.43 6.35 -15.99
N GLU A 125 23.62 5.29 -15.24
CA GLU A 125 22.73 4.12 -15.19
C GLU A 125 22.20 3.89 -13.77
N ARG A 126 20.90 4.11 -13.58
CA ARG A 126 20.08 3.55 -12.50
C ARG A 126 20.50 3.94 -11.08
N LEU A 127 20.35 5.23 -10.77
CA LEU A 127 20.43 5.77 -9.41
C LEU A 127 19.51 4.99 -8.47
N LEU A 128 20.08 4.17 -7.59
CA LEU A 128 19.40 3.45 -6.51
C LEU A 128 19.56 4.27 -5.21
N ARG A 129 18.48 4.86 -4.71
CA ARG A 129 18.46 5.47 -3.36
C ARG A 129 17.82 4.47 -2.41
N PHE A 130 18.52 4.13 -1.34
CA PHE A 130 18.01 3.26 -0.29
C PHE A 130 17.91 4.06 1.00
N SER A 131 16.72 4.14 1.57
CA SER A 131 16.58 4.62 2.94
C SER A 131 16.05 3.51 3.83
N VAL A 132 16.79 3.29 4.90
CA VAL A 132 16.54 2.24 5.88
C VAL A 132 16.26 2.92 7.20
N ARG A 133 15.04 2.76 7.73
CA ARG A 133 14.81 3.16 9.12
C ARG A 133 15.39 2.08 10.02
N ARG A 134 16.62 2.30 10.51
CA ARG A 134 17.26 1.44 11.52
C ARG A 134 16.31 1.28 12.73
N GLY A 135 15.93 0.04 13.03
CA GLY A 135 15.12 -0.34 14.20
C GLY A 135 13.84 -1.13 13.88
N LYS A 136 13.28 -1.01 12.67
CA LYS A 136 12.12 -1.80 12.23
C LYS A 136 12.40 -2.34 10.83
N LYS A 137 12.02 -3.58 10.53
CA LYS A 137 12.24 -4.25 9.23
C LYS A 137 11.39 -3.60 8.13
N SER A 138 11.59 -2.32 7.82
CA SER A 138 10.88 -1.58 6.79
C SER A 138 11.87 -0.69 6.05
N PHE A 139 11.93 -0.85 4.74
CA PHE A 139 12.88 -0.15 3.86
C PHE A 139 12.14 0.50 2.70
N ILE A 140 12.72 1.58 2.20
CA ILE A 140 12.30 2.27 0.99
C ILE A 140 13.43 2.15 -0.02
N VAL A 141 13.08 1.72 -1.23
CA VAL A 141 13.97 1.67 -2.38
C VAL A 141 13.42 2.61 -3.43
N GLN A 142 14.26 3.49 -3.96
CA GLN A 142 13.96 4.28 -5.14
C GLN A 142 14.95 3.93 -6.24
N TRP A 143 14.45 3.79 -7.45
CA TRP A 143 15.30 3.72 -8.64
C TRP A 143 14.77 4.67 -9.71
N ASN A 144 15.70 5.20 -10.50
CA ASN A 144 15.35 6.00 -11.67
C ASN A 144 15.47 5.14 -12.93
N ASP A 145 14.36 5.02 -13.65
CA ASP A 145 14.29 4.45 -14.99
C ASP A 145 13.85 5.58 -15.96
N ASN A 146 12.76 5.43 -16.72
CA ASN A 146 12.11 6.56 -17.41
C ASN A 146 11.52 7.60 -16.43
N SER A 147 11.21 7.18 -15.21
CA SER A 147 10.73 8.02 -14.12
C SER A 147 11.15 7.42 -12.77
N VAL A 148 11.15 8.23 -11.72
CA VAL A 148 11.48 7.77 -10.37
C VAL A 148 10.37 6.86 -9.85
N VAL A 149 10.73 5.62 -9.54
CA VAL A 149 9.84 4.66 -8.89
C VAL A 149 10.26 4.49 -7.44
N THR A 150 9.29 4.54 -6.53
CA THR A 150 9.52 4.26 -5.11
C THR A 150 8.76 3.02 -4.67
N LEU A 151 9.48 2.07 -4.09
CA LEU A 151 8.96 0.85 -3.50
C LEU A 151 9.24 0.87 -1.99
N GLY A 152 8.22 0.55 -1.20
CA GLY A 152 8.40 0.23 0.21
C GLY A 152 8.21 -1.25 0.43
N SER A 153 9.02 -1.83 1.32
CA SER A 153 8.88 -3.23 1.68
C SER A 153 9.34 -3.52 3.09
N THR A 154 8.83 -4.61 3.64
CA THR A 154 9.18 -5.16 4.96
C THR A 154 9.81 -6.56 4.87
N PHE A 155 10.07 -7.04 3.65
CA PHE A 155 10.73 -8.32 3.41
C PHE A 155 12.24 -8.21 3.62
N GLY A 156 12.75 -8.69 4.76
CA GLY A 156 14.20 -8.88 4.91
C GLY A 156 14.73 -8.82 6.33
N LYS A 157 15.90 -9.44 6.51
CA LYS A 157 16.91 -9.04 7.50
C LYS A 157 17.95 -8.25 6.71
N LEU A 158 18.42 -7.11 7.22
CA LEU A 158 19.59 -6.45 6.65
C LEU A 158 20.75 -7.44 6.74
N ILE A 159 21.30 -7.83 5.59
CA ILE A 159 22.58 -8.52 5.54
C ILE A 159 23.59 -7.48 6.03
N GLN A 160 24.19 -7.74 7.19
CA GLN A 160 25.28 -6.93 7.74
C GLN A 160 26.57 -7.27 7.03
#